data_AF-A0A948E1X7-F1
#
_entry.id   AF-A0A948E1X7-F1
#
_cell.length_a   1.000
_cell.length_b   1.000
_cell.length_c   1.000
_cell.angle_alpha   90.00
_cell.angle_beta   90.00
_cell.angle_gamma   90.00
#
_symmetry.space_group_name_H-M   'P 1'
#
loop_
_entity.id
_entity.type
_entity.pdbx_description
1 polymer ?
#
loop_
_entity_poly.entity_id
_entity_poly.type
_entity_poly.pdbx_seq_one_letter_code
_entity_poly.pdbx_strand_id
1 'polypeptide(L)'
;MTDLNKKLKIYGMVDVLFAIIYLIIFIVLLPAHDTLAKVFTVGFPVILLGCGTAMIFNVKYSREIGLGIASLFIMICLFSIALLMYTIGYFKGIYGPIGQGITIVSWLAIALVIEMFGIWPFFQLKALWRHPESTGEKQS
;
A
#
# COMPACT_ATOMS: atom_id res chain seq x y z
N MET A 1 -0.90 -28.39 -6.43
CA MET A 1 -1.08 -26.92 -6.36
C MET A 1 0.31 -26.32 -6.41
N THR A 2 0.63 -25.49 -7.40
CA THR A 2 1.99 -24.94 -7.56
C THR A 2 2.34 -24.04 -6.35
N ASP A 3 3.62 -23.94 -6.00
CA ASP A 3 4.07 -23.09 -4.88
C ASP A 3 3.67 -21.63 -5.05
N LEU A 4 3.59 -21.14 -6.30
CA LEU A 4 3.09 -19.82 -6.62
C LEU A 4 1.62 -19.64 -6.23
N ASN A 5 0.75 -20.61 -6.54
CA ASN A 5 -0.68 -20.53 -6.18
C ASN A 5 -0.87 -20.52 -4.66
N LYS A 6 -0.05 -21.26 -3.91
CA LYS A 6 -0.08 -21.22 -2.44
C LYS A 6 0.34 -19.85 -1.91
N LYS A 7 1.40 -19.25 -2.45
CA LYS A 7 1.82 -17.89 -2.10
C LYS A 7 0.73 -16.87 -2.41
N LEU A 8 0.19 -16.86 -3.63
CA LEU A 8 -0.88 -15.94 -4.04
C LEU A 8 -2.08 -16.00 -3.09
N LYS A 9 -2.50 -17.20 -2.66
CA LYS A 9 -3.59 -17.32 -1.68
C LYS A 9 -3.23 -16.75 -0.31
N ILE A 10 -2.02 -17.01 0.20
CA ILE A 10 -1.58 -16.49 1.50
C ILE A 10 -1.54 -14.95 1.47
N TYR A 11 -0.86 -14.37 0.47
CA TYR A 11 -0.80 -12.91 0.33
C TYR A 11 -2.18 -12.31 0.09
N GLY A 12 -3.02 -12.95 -0.73
CA GLY A 12 -4.39 -12.49 -0.95
C GLY A 12 -5.28 -12.55 0.29
N MET A 13 -5.14 -13.57 1.13
CA MET A 13 -5.83 -13.65 2.42
C MET A 13 -5.41 -12.52 3.36
N VAL A 14 -4.11 -12.20 3.38
CA VAL A 14 -3.59 -11.11 4.21
C VAL A 14 -4.03 -9.74 3.66
N ASP A 15 -4.04 -9.54 2.34
CA ASP A 15 -4.60 -8.33 1.70
C ASP A 15 -6.07 -8.12 2.08
N VAL A 16 -6.89 -9.18 2.02
CA VAL A 16 -8.30 -9.11 2.43
C VAL A 16 -8.43 -8.81 3.93
N LEU A 17 -7.61 -9.44 4.78
CA LEU A 17 -7.61 -9.18 6.21
C LEU A 17 -7.29 -7.72 6.52
N PHE A 18 -6.20 -7.18 5.94
CA PHE A 18 -5.83 -5.78 6.10
C PHE A 18 -6.89 -4.84 5.52
N ALA A 19 -7.45 -5.16 4.35
CA ALA A 19 -8.54 -4.39 3.77
C ALA A 19 -9.70 -4.25 4.76
N ILE A 20 -10.19 -5.36 5.34
CA ILE A 20 -11.29 -5.34 6.30
C ILE A 20 -10.92 -4.50 7.53
N ILE A 21 -9.73 -4.70 8.11
CA ILE A 21 -9.26 -3.93 9.27
C ILE A 21 -9.24 -2.43 8.95
N TYR A 22 -8.64 -2.04 7.83
CA TYR A 22 -8.58 -0.63 7.43
C TYR A 22 -9.94 -0.04 7.11
N LEU A 23 -10.85 -0.81 6.51
CA LEU A 23 -12.21 -0.37 6.21
C LEU A 23 -12.98 -0.09 7.51
N ILE A 24 -12.82 -0.94 8.53
CA ILE A 24 -13.38 -0.70 9.87
C ILE A 24 -12.78 0.56 10.50
N ILE A 25 -11.44 0.68 10.51
CA ILE A 25 -10.77 1.84 11.09
C ILE A 25 -11.22 3.13 10.42
N PHE A 26 -11.25 3.18 9.09
CA PHE A 26 -11.56 4.40 8.34
C PHE A 26 -13.04 4.76 8.30
N ILE A 27 -13.95 3.78 8.39
CA ILE A 27 -15.38 4.10 8.44
C ILE A 27 -15.84 4.39 9.88
N VAL A 28 -15.34 3.67 10.87
CA VAL A 28 -15.85 3.72 12.25
C VAL A 28 -15.02 4.67 13.12
N LEU A 29 -13.69 4.57 13.08
CA LEU A 29 -12.81 5.31 14.01
C LEU A 29 -12.37 6.66 13.44
N LEU A 30 -12.14 6.73 12.12
CA LEU A 30 -11.61 7.91 11.44
C LEU A 30 -12.46 8.30 10.23
N PRO A 31 -13.75 8.63 10.42
CA PRO A 31 -14.63 9.03 9.33
C PRO A 31 -14.10 10.30 8.67
N ALA A 32 -13.64 10.19 7.42
CA ALA A 32 -13.24 11.34 6.64
C ALA A 32 -14.46 12.19 6.28
N HIS A 33 -14.38 13.50 6.51
CA HIS A 33 -15.46 14.44 6.15
C HIS A 33 -15.30 15.01 4.73
N ASP A 34 -14.05 15.16 4.29
CA ASP A 34 -13.72 15.67 2.96
C ASP A 34 -13.80 14.56 1.88
N THR A 35 -14.27 14.92 0.69
CA THR A 35 -14.45 13.98 -0.42
C THR A 35 -13.14 13.35 -0.87
N LEU A 36 -12.07 14.13 -0.95
CA LEU A 36 -10.76 13.65 -1.38
C LEU A 36 -10.17 12.71 -0.32
N ALA A 37 -10.29 13.08 0.96
CA ALA A 37 -9.93 12.20 2.07
C ALA A 37 -10.72 10.87 2.08
N LYS A 38 -12.03 10.90 1.76
CA LYS A 38 -12.86 9.68 1.60
C LYS A 38 -12.36 8.77 0.48
N VAL A 39 -12.00 9.34 -0.67
CA VAL A 39 -11.48 8.56 -1.80
C VAL A 39 -10.20 7.82 -1.40
N PHE A 40 -9.28 8.46 -0.68
CA PHE A 40 -8.06 7.79 -0.23
C PHE A 40 -8.32 6.77 0.87
N THR A 41 -9.11 7.12 1.89
CA THR A 41 -9.39 6.25 3.05
C THR A 41 -10.22 5.03 2.68
N VAL A 42 -11.17 5.13 1.75
CA VAL A 42 -12.00 3.99 1.32
C VAL A 42 -11.42 3.30 0.08
N GLY A 43 -10.83 4.07 -0.84
CA GLY A 43 -10.26 3.52 -2.07
C GLY A 43 -9.11 2.56 -1.80
N PHE A 44 -8.24 2.87 -0.83
CA PHE A 44 -7.12 1.98 -0.48
C PHE A 44 -7.58 0.58 0.00
N PRO A 45 -8.47 0.46 1.02
CA PRO A 45 -9.03 -0.83 1.42
C PRO A 45 -9.76 -1.55 0.28
N VAL A 46 -10.52 -0.83 -0.54
CA VAL A 46 -11.27 -1.43 -1.66
C VAL A 46 -10.32 -2.03 -2.71
N ILE A 47 -9.24 -1.32 -3.05
CA ILE A 47 -8.22 -1.81 -3.98
C ILE A 47 -7.52 -3.05 -3.40
N LEU A 48 -7.15 -3.02 -2.11
CA LEU A 48 -6.58 -4.18 -1.42
C LEU A 48 -7.54 -5.38 -1.43
N LEU A 49 -8.81 -5.15 -1.14
CA LEU A 49 -9.84 -6.19 -1.15
C LEU A 49 -9.98 -6.80 -2.54
N GLY A 50 -10.05 -5.97 -3.59
CA GLY A 50 -10.12 -6.42 -4.99
C GLY A 50 -8.88 -7.20 -5.42
N CYS A 51 -7.69 -6.73 -5.03
CA CYS A 51 -6.44 -7.41 -5.31
C CYS A 51 -6.34 -8.75 -4.59
N GLY A 52 -6.62 -8.75 -3.29
CA GLY A 52 -6.56 -9.94 -2.45
C GLY A 52 -7.55 -11.02 -2.88
N THR A 53 -8.78 -10.64 -3.20
CA THR A 53 -9.78 -11.56 -3.74
C THR A 53 -9.34 -12.13 -5.09
N ALA A 54 -8.84 -11.31 -6.02
CA ALA A 54 -8.33 -11.78 -7.30
C ALA A 54 -7.18 -12.80 -7.11
N MET A 55 -6.28 -12.58 -6.15
CA MET A 55 -5.20 -13.52 -5.82
C MET A 55 -5.71 -14.83 -5.19
N ILE A 56 -6.73 -14.77 -4.33
CA ILE A 56 -7.35 -15.97 -3.72
C ILE A 56 -8.00 -16.86 -4.79
N PHE A 57 -8.71 -16.27 -5.75
CA PHE A 57 -9.39 -16.98 -6.84
C PHE A 57 -8.47 -17.34 -8.02
N ASN A 58 -7.20 -16.92 -7.98
CA ASN A 58 -6.19 -17.25 -8.97
C ASN A 58 -6.60 -16.87 -10.42
N VAL A 59 -7.15 -15.66 -10.57
CA VAL A 59 -7.47 -15.06 -11.88
C VAL A 59 -6.21 -15.02 -12.77
N LYS A 60 -6.40 -15.10 -14.09
CA LYS A 60 -5.34 -15.22 -15.10
C LYS A 60 -4.22 -14.17 -14.98
N TYR A 61 -4.49 -13.01 -14.40
CA TYR A 61 -3.55 -11.90 -14.23
C TYR A 61 -3.31 -11.50 -12.76
N SER A 62 -3.61 -12.40 -11.80
CA SER A 62 -3.55 -12.05 -10.37
C SER A 62 -2.15 -11.67 -9.90
N ARG A 63 -1.11 -12.25 -10.49
CA ARG A 63 0.28 -11.93 -10.13
C ARG A 63 0.65 -10.54 -10.62
N GLU A 64 0.35 -10.21 -11.87
CA GLU A 64 0.63 -8.92 -12.50
C GLU A 64 -0.14 -7.81 -11.79
N ILE A 65 -1.41 -8.06 -11.45
CA ILE A 65 -2.23 -7.14 -10.66
C ILE A 65 -1.61 -6.92 -9.28
N GLY A 66 -1.22 -7.99 -8.57
CA GLY A 66 -0.57 -7.88 -7.26
C GLY A 66 0.74 -7.10 -7.30
N LEU A 67 1.59 -7.37 -8.29
CA LEU A 67 2.85 -6.62 -8.49
C LEU A 67 2.58 -5.15 -8.85
N GLY A 68 1.61 -4.89 -9.73
CA GLY A 68 1.26 -3.54 -10.16
C GLY A 68 0.74 -2.69 -9.00
N ILE A 69 -0.20 -3.23 -8.21
CA ILE A 69 -0.78 -2.55 -7.06
C ILE A 69 0.27 -2.34 -5.97
N ALA A 70 1.08 -3.35 -5.66
CA ALA A 70 2.13 -3.21 -4.67
C ALA A 70 3.19 -2.17 -5.09
N SER A 71 3.57 -2.13 -6.38
CA SER A 71 4.46 -1.10 -6.92
C SER A 71 3.86 0.29 -6.80
N LEU A 72 2.57 0.44 -7.13
CA LEU A 72 1.85 1.70 -7.01
C LEU A 72 1.86 2.22 -5.57
N PHE A 73 1.58 1.35 -4.59
CA PHE A 73 1.60 1.74 -3.18
C PHE A 73 3.00 2.14 -2.70
N ILE A 74 4.05 1.45 -3.14
CA ILE A 74 5.42 1.86 -2.84
C ILE A 74 5.74 3.24 -3.46
N MET A 75 5.32 3.50 -4.70
CA MET A 75 5.49 4.83 -5.30
C MET A 75 4.76 5.91 -4.53
N ILE A 76 3.51 5.67 -4.13
CA ILE A 76 2.73 6.60 -3.31
C ILE A 76 3.43 6.84 -1.97
N CYS A 77 3.91 5.79 -1.31
CA CYS A 77 4.67 5.87 -0.06
C CYS A 77 5.90 6.78 -0.20
N LEU A 78 6.75 6.52 -1.20
CA LEU A 78 7.96 7.30 -1.45
C LEU A 78 7.64 8.76 -1.78
N PHE A 79 6.62 9.00 -2.60
CA PHE A 79 6.17 10.34 -2.96
C PHE A 79 5.67 11.12 -1.73
N SER A 80 4.83 10.50 -0.89
CA SER A 80 4.34 11.10 0.35
C SER A 80 5.47 11.40 1.33
N ILE A 81 6.46 10.51 1.48
CA ILE A 81 7.65 10.76 2.31
C ILE A 81 8.42 11.96 1.77
N ALA A 82 8.66 12.04 0.47
CA ALA A 82 9.38 13.16 -0.13
C ALA A 82 8.65 14.50 0.10
N LEU A 83 7.32 14.51 -0.06
CA LEU A 83 6.49 15.68 0.21
C LEU A 83 6.58 16.11 1.68
N LEU A 84 6.45 15.16 2.62
CA LEU A 84 6.53 15.43 4.05
C LEU A 84 7.94 15.90 4.47
N MET A 85 9.00 15.33 3.88
CA MET A 85 10.37 15.79 4.07
C MET A 85 10.56 17.24 3.60
N TYR A 86 9.99 17.58 2.43
CA TYR A 86 9.98 18.94 1.93
C TYR A 86 9.25 19.89 2.88
N THR A 87 8.07 19.49 3.37
CA THR A 87 7.30 20.23 4.37
C THR A 87 8.12 20.48 5.65
N ILE A 88 8.78 19.45 6.18
CA ILE A 88 9.65 19.59 7.37
C ILE A 88 10.74 20.64 7.13
N GLY A 89 11.45 20.55 5.99
CA GLY A 89 12.52 21.49 5.65
C GLY A 89 12.02 22.93 5.54
N TYR A 90 10.90 23.12 4.84
CA TYR A 90 10.27 24.42 4.64
C TYR A 90 9.83 25.06 5.96
N PHE A 91 9.10 24.31 6.80
CA PHE A 91 8.55 24.86 8.05
C PHE A 91 9.62 25.12 9.10
N LYS A 92 10.63 24.25 9.22
CA LYS A 92 11.74 24.46 10.14
C LYS A 92 12.60 25.67 9.74
N GLY A 93 12.77 25.92 8.45
CA GLY A 93 13.53 27.06 7.94
C GLY A 93 12.85 28.41 8.15
N ILE A 94 11.54 28.49 7.89
CA ILE A 94 10.81 29.78 7.91
C ILE A 94 10.26 30.12 9.29
N TYR A 95 9.71 29.15 10.00
CA TYR A 95 8.96 29.40 11.24
C TYR A 95 9.78 29.14 12.51
N GLY A 96 11.07 28.78 12.37
CA GLY A 96 11.99 28.59 13.49
C GLY A 96 11.43 27.64 14.56
N PRO A 97 11.33 28.04 15.84
CA PRO A 97 10.79 27.20 16.92
C PRO A 97 9.35 26.74 16.70
N ILE A 98 8.48 27.56 16.10
CA ILE A 98 7.07 27.19 15.82
C ILE A 98 7.01 26.05 14.80
N GLY A 99 7.94 26.00 13.85
CA GLY A 99 8.07 24.92 12.87
C GLY A 99 8.43 23.55 13.46
N GLN A 100 8.86 23.48 14.73
CA GLN A 100 9.18 22.21 15.39
C GLN A 100 7.94 21.35 15.61
N GLY A 101 6.80 21.95 15.96
CA GLY A 101 5.55 21.20 16.15
C GLY A 101 5.11 20.49 14.87
N ILE A 102 5.12 21.21 13.75
CA ILE A 102 4.81 20.65 12.43
C ILE A 102 5.81 19.56 12.05
N THR A 103 7.10 19.75 12.35
CA THR A 103 8.13 18.75 12.08
C THR A 103 7.83 17.42 12.78
N ILE A 104 7.45 17.46 14.06
CA ILE A 104 7.12 16.25 14.83
C ILE A 104 5.90 15.55 14.22
N VAL A 105 4.85 16.30 13.91
CA VAL A 105 3.63 15.76 13.29
C VAL A 105 3.94 15.14 11.93
N SER A 106 4.79 15.78 11.11
CA SER A 106 5.21 15.24 9.82
C SER A 106 6.03 13.95 9.96
N TRP A 107 6.89 13.81 10.98
CA TRP A 107 7.59 12.56 11.24
C TRP A 107 6.64 11.42 11.63
N LEU A 108 5.63 11.71 12.46
CA LEU A 108 4.59 10.73 12.78
C LEU A 108 3.79 10.34 11.54
N ALA A 109 3.44 11.32 10.70
CA ALA A 109 2.76 11.05 9.43
C ALA A 109 3.61 10.18 8.49
N ILE A 110 4.93 10.38 8.43
CA ILE A 110 5.84 9.52 7.65
C ILE A 110 5.84 8.10 8.19
N ALA A 111 5.90 7.91 9.51
CA ALA A 111 5.85 6.59 10.11
C ALA A 111 4.54 5.85 9.74
N LEU A 112 3.41 6.54 9.82
CA LEU A 112 2.10 6.00 9.42
C LEU A 112 2.05 5.69 7.91
N VAL A 113 2.58 6.55 7.06
CA VAL A 113 2.64 6.31 5.61
C VAL A 113 3.48 5.06 5.30
N ILE A 114 4.63 4.88 5.96
CA ILE A 114 5.47 3.69 5.81
C ILE A 114 4.72 2.44 6.27
N GLU A 115 4.05 2.49 7.41
CA GLU A 115 3.25 1.38 7.93
C GLU A 115 2.15 0.98 6.94
N MET A 116 1.37 1.95 6.48
CA MET A 116 0.19 1.71 5.63
C MET A 116 0.55 1.30 4.20
N PHE A 117 1.52 1.99 3.59
CA PHE A 117 1.81 1.85 2.14
C PHE A 117 3.20 1.26 1.84
N GLY A 118 4.10 1.20 2.83
CA GLY A 118 5.47 0.76 2.64
C GLY A 118 5.69 -0.70 3.01
N ILE A 119 5.42 -1.05 4.27
CA ILE A 119 5.86 -2.34 4.86
C ILE A 119 5.22 -3.52 4.11
N TRP A 120 3.89 -3.54 4.04
CA TRP A 120 3.18 -4.68 3.46
C TRP A 120 3.40 -4.84 1.94
N PRO A 121 3.24 -3.79 1.12
CA PRO A 121 3.50 -3.88 -0.32
C PRO A 121 4.94 -4.28 -0.67
N PHE A 122 5.92 -3.88 0.16
CA PHE A 122 7.31 -4.30 -0.03
C PHE A 122 7.49 -5.82 0.13
N PHE A 123 6.85 -6.43 1.14
CA PHE A 123 6.89 -7.88 1.31
C PHE A 123 6.18 -8.61 0.17
N GLN A 124 5.04 -8.08 -0.28
CA GLN A 124 4.29 -8.63 -1.41
C GLN A 124 5.12 -8.58 -2.70
N LEU A 125 5.76 -7.45 -3.02
CA LEU A 125 6.69 -7.34 -4.15
C LEU A 125 7.82 -8.36 -4.08
N LYS A 126 8.53 -8.39 -2.95
CA LYS A 126 9.66 -9.31 -2.76
C LYS A 126 9.25 -10.78 -2.95
N ALA A 127 8.05 -11.14 -2.51
CA ALA A 127 7.54 -12.50 -2.59
C ALA A 127 7.07 -12.90 -4.00
N LEU A 128 6.42 -11.98 -4.72
CA LEU A 128 5.87 -12.21 -6.06
C LEU A 128 6.91 -12.03 -7.19
N TRP A 129 7.98 -11.27 -6.93
CA TRP A 129 9.08 -11.04 -7.88
C TRP A 129 9.94 -12.28 -8.10
N ARG A 130 10.13 -13.11 -7.07
CA ARG A 130 11.07 -14.25 -7.07
C ARG A 130 10.68 -15.46 -7.95
N HIS A 131 9.55 -15.40 -8.66
CA HIS A 131 9.06 -16.50 -9.49
C HIS A 131 8.86 -16.08 -10.95
N PRO A 132 9.93 -15.82 -11.72
CA PRO A 132 9.87 -15.78 -13.17
C PRO A 132 9.92 -17.22 -13.71
N GLU A 133 8.90 -18.04 -13.46
CA GLU A 133 8.76 -19.31 -14.18
C GLU A 133 7.64 -19.20 -15.21
N SER A 134 8.04 -19.34 -16.48
CA SER A 134 7.24 -19.46 -17.70
C SER A 134 6.48 -18.23 -18.19
N THR A 135 7.18 -17.15 -18.55
CA THR A 135 6.86 -16.54 -19.86
C THR A 135 7.10 -17.67 -20.87
N GLY A 136 6.06 -18.13 -21.54
CA GLY A 136 6.09 -19.32 -22.38
C GLY A 136 7.17 -19.25 -23.46
N GLU A 137 8.33 -19.85 -23.18
CA GLU A 137 8.94 -20.79 -24.11
C GLU A 137 8.12 -22.09 -24.07
N LYS A 138 7.07 -22.11 -24.88
CA LYS A 138 6.60 -23.27 -25.66
C LYS A 138 6.10 -22.64 -26.97
N GLN A 139 6.89 -22.63 -28.04
CA GLN A 139 7.04 -23.76 -28.96
C GLN A 139 5.68 -24.42 -29.27
N SER A 140 4.87 -23.75 -30.09
CA SER A 140 4.11 -24.30 -31.22
C SER A 140 3.32 -23.20 -31.92
#